data_AF-A0A9X2CDP7-F1
#
_entry.id   AF-A0A9X2CDP7-F1
#
_cell.length_a   1.000
_cell.length_b   1.000
_cell.length_c   1.000
_cell.angle_alpha   90.00
_cell.angle_beta   90.00
_cell.angle_gamma   90.00
#
_symmetry.space_group_name_H-M   'P 1'
#
loop_
_entity.id
_entity.type
_entity.pdbx_description
1 polymer ?
#
loop_
_entity_poly.entity_id
_entity_poly.type
_entity_poly.pdbx_seq_one_letter_code
_entity_poly.pdbx_strand_id
1 'polypeptide(L)' 'RQNELANRCFSGYDDIVEQCSIAWNRFIAEPERVTQRCSRRWTKLTN' A
#
# COMPACT_ATOMS: atom_id res chain seq x y z
N ARG A 1 3.62 1.10 11.63
CA ARG A 1 2.27 1.30 11.03
C ARG A 1 2.36 2.58 10.21
N GLN A 2 2.49 2.48 8.89
CA GLN A 2 2.49 3.66 8.01
C GLN A 2 1.04 4.06 7.82
N ASN A 3 0.59 5.02 8.63
CA ASN A 3 -0.77 5.53 8.63
C ASN A 3 -0.94 6.62 7.56
N GLU A 4 -0.40 6.43 6.35
CA GLU A 4 -0.36 7.51 5.35
C GLU A 4 -1.75 8.02 4.96
N LEU A 5 -2.75 7.14 5.08
CA LEU A 5 -4.15 7.41 4.78
C LEU A 5 -5.08 7.31 6.00
N ALA A 6 -4.57 6.95 7.18
CA ALA A 6 -5.42 6.73 8.36
C ALA A 6 -5.55 8.01 9.20
N ASN A 7 -6.77 8.31 9.66
CA ASN A 7 -7.12 9.47 10.49
C ASN A 7 -6.80 10.83 9.84
N ARG A 8 -6.91 10.94 8.50
CA ARG A 8 -6.68 12.18 7.77
C ARG A 8 -8.01 12.76 7.26
N CYS A 9 -8.21 14.07 7.46
CA CYS A 9 -9.28 14.79 6.75
C CYS A 9 -8.75 15.21 5.38
N PHE A 10 -9.51 14.90 4.35
CA PHE A 10 -9.21 15.30 2.98
C PHE A 10 -10.02 16.54 2.62
N SER A 11 -9.37 17.45 1.91
CA SER A 11 -9.97 18.72 1.48
C SER A 11 -10.94 18.57 0.30
N GLY A 12 -10.83 17.48 -0.46
CA GLY A 12 -11.69 17.19 -1.61
C GLY A 12 -11.26 15.92 -2.34
N TYR A 13 -11.87 15.66 -3.49
CA TYR A 13 -11.57 14.48 -4.31
C TYR A 13 -10.11 14.43 -4.78
N ASP A 14 -9.59 15.54 -5.28
CA ASP A 14 -8.22 15.60 -5.81
C ASP A 14 -7.18 15.29 -4.72
N ASP A 15 -7.40 15.78 -3.51
CA ASP A 15 -6.55 15.50 -2.35
C ASP A 15 -6.59 14.01 -1.97
N ILE A 16 -7.77 13.36 -2.04
CA ILE A 16 -7.87 11.90 -1.86
C ILE A 16 -7.04 11.16 -2.90
N VAL A 17 -7.19 11.52 -4.18
CA VAL A 17 -6.49 10.86 -5.30
C VAL A 17 -4.98 11.06 -5.20
N GLU A 18 -4.54 12.27 -4.86
CA GLU A 18 -3.13 12.60 -4.67
C GLU A 18 -2.53 11.79 -3.51
N GLN A 19 -3.17 11.79 -2.34
CA GLN A 19 -2.67 11.01 -1.20
C GLN A 19 -2.65 9.50 -1.48
N CYS A 20 -3.66 8.97 -2.18
CA CYS A 20 -3.67 7.57 -2.61
C CYS A 20 -2.51 7.27 -3.57
N SER A 21 -2.23 8.16 -4.52
CA SER A 21 -1.14 8.01 -5.48
C SER A 21 0.22 8.04 -4.80
N ILE A 22 0.43 8.96 -3.85
CA ILE A 22 1.66 9.04 -3.04
C ILE A 22 1.85 7.75 -2.23
N ALA A 23 0.81 7.30 -1.53
CA ALA A 23 0.87 6.09 -0.72
C ALA A 23 1.16 4.84 -1.56
N TRP A 24 0.54 4.74 -2.75
CA TRP A 24 0.80 3.66 -3.69
C TRP A 24 2.25 3.67 -4.19
N ASN A 25 2.75 4.83 -4.63
CA ASN A 25 4.12 4.99 -5.11
C ASN A 25 5.16 4.62 -4.04
N ARG A 26 4.91 5.00 -2.79
CA ARG A 26 5.75 4.59 -1.64
C ARG A 26 5.65 3.09 -1.36
N PHE A 27 4.46 2.51 -1.47
CA PHE A 27 4.25 1.08 -1.25
C PHE A 27 4.98 0.23 -2.29
N ILE A 28 4.93 0.59 -3.57
CA ILE A 28 5.58 -0.18 -4.65
C ILE A 28 7.10 0.03 -4.71
N ALA A 29 7.62 1.12 -4.15
CA ALA A 29 9.07 1.36 -4.08
C ALA A 29 9.81 0.31 -3.23
N GLU A 30 9.09 -0.44 -2.38
CA GLU A 30 9.64 -1.50 -1.55
C GLU A 30 9.08 -2.88 -1.97
N PRO A 31 9.60 -3.50 -3.05
CA PRO A 31 9.05 -4.73 -3.62
C PRO A 31 9.05 -5.93 -2.65
N GLU A 32 9.98 -5.96 -1.70
CA GLU A 32 9.99 -6.97 -0.63
C GLU A 32 8.78 -6.84 0.31
N ARG A 33 8.34 -5.62 0.62
CA ARG A 33 7.15 -5.38 1.45
C ARG A 33 5.87 -5.76 0.73
N VAL A 34 5.81 -5.48 -0.58
CA VAL A 34 4.71 -5.96 -1.44
C VAL A 34 4.65 -7.48 -1.41
N THR A 35 5.79 -8.14 -1.65
CA THR A 35 5.90 -9.61 -1.67
C THR A 35 5.53 -10.21 -0.31
N GLN A 36 6.01 -9.63 0.79
CA GLN A 36 5.68 -10.09 2.14
C GLN A 36 4.17 -9.98 2.43
N ARG A 37 3.51 -8.90 2.00
CA ARG A 37 2.05 -8.73 2.21
C ARG A 37 1.18 -9.57 1.28
N CYS A 38 1.64 -9.77 0.05
CA CYS A 38 0.97 -10.62 -0.93
C CYS A 38 1.34 -12.10 -0.77
N SER A 39 2.32 -12.45 0.06
CA SER A 39 2.63 -13.85 0.37
C SER A 39 1.42 -14.51 1.02
N ARG A 40 1.03 -15.67 0.47
CA ARG A 40 -0.03 -16.52 1.00
C ARG A 40 0.53 -17.92 1.15
N ARG A 41 0.05 -18.67 2.15
CA ARG A 41 0.52 -20.05 2.34
C ARG A 41 0.21 -20.92 1.13
N TRP A 42 -0.95 -20.73 0.52
CA TRP A 42 -1.39 -21.48 -0.66
C TRP A 42 -0.66 -21.10 -1.95
N THR A 43 0.03 -19.95 -2.01
CA THR A 43 0.84 -19.56 -3.17
C THR A 43 2.25 -20.14 -3.12
N LYS A 44 2.67 -20.76 -2.01
CA LYS A 44 3.93 -21.49 -1.96
C LYS A 44 3.70 -22.86 -2.58
N LEU A 45 4.20 -23.05 -3.81
CA LEU A 45 4.37 -24.38 -4.39
C LEU A 45 5.40 -25.13 -3.54
N THR A 46 4.92 -25.99 -2.63
CA THR A 46 5.74 -27.03 -2.00
C THR A 46 5.85 -28.22 -2.95
N ASN A 47 7.06 -28.73 -3.14
CA ASN A 47 7.34 -30.01 -3.78
C ASN A 47 7.24 -31.12 -2.74
#